data_AF-A0AAV7REC4-F1
#
_entry.id   AF-A0AAV7REC4-F1
#
_cell.length_a   1.000
_cell.length_b   1.000
_cell.length_c   1.000
_cell.angle_alpha   90.00
_cell.angle_beta   90.00
_cell.angle_gamma   90.00
#
_symmetry.space_group_name_H-M   'P 1'
#
loop_
_entity.id
_entity.type
_entity.pdbx_description
1 polymer ?
#
loop_
_entity_poly.entity_id
_entity_poly.type
_entity_poly.pdbx_seq_one_letter_code
_entity_poly.pdbx_strand_id
1 'polypeptide(L)'
;MDRRCQILISGYEGVHGPEAAGFAERDKILSGAEHCGTVRQVCGPSGMSAPSRNVQVEQEEPTESTEGVLGLEQRVSTVETHITSFADRDQELLYLRSRLIDLEDRSRRDNVRFLGFPETIEGTDIHSYLRETLPKLTGRTFNPHLQFQRVNRLGPKGEKTPIAAPPIIACVLRHMQTCQLLEAARAHGPFRMDGLEIRLMADFSEETS
;
A
#
# COMPACT_ATOMS: atom_id res chain seq x y z
N MET A 1 -21.75 3.53 19.28
CA MET A 1 -22.07 4.32 18.07
C MET A 1 -20.82 5.11 17.74
N ASP A 2 -20.09 4.60 16.75
CA ASP A 2 -18.68 4.82 16.54
C ASP A 2 -18.30 6.24 16.14
N ARG A 3 -17.26 6.74 16.80
CA ARG A 3 -16.56 7.99 16.51
C ARG A 3 -15.29 7.68 15.71
N ARG A 4 -15.38 7.58 14.38
CA ARG A 4 -14.20 7.72 13.50
C ARG A 4 -14.61 8.23 12.12
N CYS A 5 -14.41 9.51 11.89
CA CYS A 5 -13.99 10.08 10.61
C CYS A 5 -13.80 11.59 10.77
N GLN A 6 -12.67 11.98 11.34
CA GLN A 6 -12.05 13.28 11.07
C GLN A 6 -10.72 12.95 10.40
N ILE A 7 -10.62 13.21 9.10
CA ILE A 7 -9.33 13.34 8.43
C ILE A 7 -9.34 14.75 7.83
N LEU A 8 -8.52 15.59 8.45
CA LEU A 8 -8.13 16.91 8.00
C LEU A 8 -7.27 16.76 6.74
N ILE A 9 -7.61 17.50 5.68
CA ILE A 9 -6.70 17.73 4.56
C ILE A 9 -5.87 18.96 4.92
N SER A 10 -4.61 18.77 5.27
CA SER A 10 -3.61 19.83 5.41
C SER A 10 -2.36 19.45 4.62
N GLY A 11 -2.00 20.32 3.67
CA GLY A 11 -0.67 20.56 3.10
C GLY A 11 0.25 19.36 2.87
N TYR A 12 0.32 18.88 1.62
CA TYR A 12 1.41 18.03 1.14
C TYR A 12 2.55 18.93 0.64
N GLU A 13 3.47 19.30 1.53
CA GLU A 13 4.80 19.80 1.17
C GLU A 13 5.75 18.62 0.98
N GLY A 14 6.59 18.70 -0.06
CA GLY A 14 7.99 18.25 -0.01
C GLY A 14 8.27 16.76 0.18
N VAL A 15 8.66 16.11 -0.91
CA VAL A 15 9.26 14.77 -0.95
C VAL A 15 10.55 14.75 -0.12
N HIS A 16 10.57 14.02 0.99
CA HIS A 16 11.79 13.50 1.62
C HIS A 16 11.56 12.03 1.96
N GLY A 17 12.32 11.15 1.28
CA GLY A 17 12.33 9.72 1.57
C GLY A 17 12.93 9.44 2.96
N PRO A 18 12.58 8.32 3.60
CA PRO A 18 13.11 8.01 4.91
C PRO A 18 14.61 7.66 4.82
N GLU A 19 15.41 8.48 5.50
CA GLU A 19 16.77 8.15 5.90
C GLU A 19 16.79 6.81 6.65
N ALA A 20 17.64 5.91 6.17
CA ALA A 20 17.96 4.65 6.81
C ALA A 20 18.69 4.91 8.14
N ALA A 21 17.93 4.95 9.24
CA ALA A 21 18.48 4.95 10.58
C ALA A 21 18.63 3.51 11.10
N GLY A 22 19.88 3.05 11.17
CA GLY A 22 20.38 2.28 12.32
C GLY A 22 20.01 0.80 12.39
N PHE A 23 20.51 -0.02 11.46
CA PHE A 23 20.68 -1.46 11.70
C PHE A 23 22.04 -1.68 12.39
N ALA A 24 22.12 -1.39 13.68
CA ALA A 24 23.31 -1.60 14.50
C ALA A 24 23.01 -2.61 15.61
N GLU A 25 22.77 -3.88 15.25
CA GLU A 25 22.86 -4.97 16.22
C GLU A 25 23.02 -6.31 15.50
N ARG A 26 24.26 -6.67 15.15
CA ARG A 26 24.71 -8.05 14.87
C ARG A 26 26.22 -8.09 14.62
N ASP A 27 26.99 -7.82 15.66
CA ASP A 27 28.40 -8.22 15.74
C ASP A 27 28.77 -8.46 17.21
N LYS A 28 28.45 -9.66 17.70
CA LYS A 28 28.94 -10.20 18.97
C LYS A 28 29.07 -11.71 18.89
N ILE A 29 29.91 -12.22 17.99
CA ILE A 29 30.55 -13.52 18.18
C ILE A 29 31.98 -13.39 17.64
N LEU A 30 32.96 -13.87 18.40
CA LEU A 30 34.42 -13.86 18.19
C LEU A 30 35.19 -12.74 18.92
N SER A 31 35.23 -12.83 20.26
CA SER A 31 36.44 -12.46 21.02
C SER A 31 36.95 -13.70 21.73
N GLY A 32 38.13 -14.14 21.30
CA GLY A 32 38.81 -15.35 21.75
C GLY A 32 39.20 -15.33 23.22
N ALA A 33 39.44 -16.54 23.68
CA ALA A 33 39.91 -16.89 25.00
C ALA A 33 41.29 -16.28 25.31
N GLU A 34 41.37 -15.55 26.42
CA GLU A 34 42.63 -15.36 27.15
C GLU A 34 42.43 -15.92 28.56
N HIS A 35 42.82 -17.19 28.77
CA HIS A 35 43.11 -17.70 30.10
C HIS A 35 44.63 -17.61 30.31
N CYS A 36 45.00 -16.61 31.11
CA CYS A 36 46.34 -16.36 31.62
C CYS A 36 46.75 -17.45 32.63
N GLY A 37 47.52 -18.42 32.17
CA GLY A 37 48.23 -19.39 33.02
C GLY A 37 49.59 -18.82 33.44
N THR A 38 49.72 -18.43 34.70
CA THR A 38 51.01 -18.08 35.32
C THR A 38 51.89 -19.32 35.47
N VAL A 39 53.07 -19.36 34.83
CA VAL A 39 54.11 -20.36 35.13
C VAL A 39 55.41 -19.63 35.47
N ARG A 40 55.88 -19.84 36.70
CA ARG A 40 57.18 -19.38 37.23
C ARG A 40 58.34 -20.14 36.59
N GLN A 41 59.40 -19.41 36.25
CA GLN A 41 60.78 -19.88 36.03
C GLN A 41 61.42 -20.11 37.42
N VAL A 42 62.39 -21.01 37.71
CA VAL A 42 63.75 -21.17 37.16
C VAL A 42 64.43 -22.45 37.74
N CYS A 43 65.21 -23.15 36.88
CA CYS A 43 66.41 -24.02 37.00
C CYS A 43 66.56 -25.26 37.92
N GLY A 44 66.71 -26.44 37.26
CA GLY A 44 67.91 -27.31 37.23
C GLY A 44 68.14 -28.34 38.36
N PRO A 45 68.94 -29.43 38.17
CA PRO A 45 69.85 -29.71 37.04
C PRO A 45 69.76 -31.13 36.41
N SER A 46 70.47 -31.25 35.27
CA SER A 46 71.19 -32.42 34.75
C SER A 46 70.42 -33.73 34.49
N GLY A 47 70.44 -34.14 33.21
CA GLY A 47 70.61 -35.55 32.87
C GLY A 47 69.70 -36.08 31.79
N MET A 48 70.34 -36.47 30.69
CA MET A 48 69.96 -37.55 29.78
C MET A 48 69.03 -37.20 28.60
N SER A 49 69.53 -37.64 27.45
CA SER A 49 69.03 -37.53 26.08
C SER A 49 67.62 -38.06 25.88
N ALA A 50 66.82 -37.35 25.10
CA ALA A 50 65.65 -37.89 24.41
C ALA A 50 65.50 -37.22 23.03
N PRO A 51 64.97 -37.93 22.03
CA PRO A 51 65.31 -37.75 20.63
C PRO A 51 64.60 -36.56 20.00
N SER A 52 65.21 -36.01 18.94
CA SER A 52 64.55 -35.11 17.99
C SER A 52 63.31 -35.79 17.43
N ARG A 53 62.15 -35.49 18.02
CA ARG A 53 60.86 -35.71 17.37
C ARG A 53 60.81 -34.74 16.20
N ASN A 54 61.13 -35.25 15.01
CA ASN A 54 60.71 -34.61 13.78
C ASN A 54 59.19 -34.48 13.85
N VAL A 55 58.71 -33.27 14.14
CA VAL A 55 57.33 -32.90 13.85
C VAL A 55 57.26 -32.84 12.33
N GLN A 56 56.94 -33.97 11.72
CA GLN A 56 56.35 -33.94 10.40
C GLN A 56 55.04 -33.19 10.61
N VAL A 57 55.01 -31.93 10.16
CA VAL A 57 53.77 -31.25 9.86
C VAL A 57 53.19 -32.05 8.70
N GLU A 58 52.35 -33.04 9.02
CA GLU A 58 51.44 -33.61 8.03
C GLU A 58 50.58 -32.45 7.56
N GLN A 59 50.87 -31.98 6.35
CA GLN A 59 49.96 -31.15 5.59
C GLN A 59 48.78 -32.08 5.26
N GLU A 60 47.76 -32.08 6.12
CA GLU A 60 46.44 -32.59 5.72
C GLU A 60 45.97 -31.69 4.57
N GLU A 61 46.06 -32.19 3.35
CA GLU A 61 45.49 -31.60 2.15
C GLU A 61 43.98 -31.38 2.36
N PRO A 62 43.49 -30.13 2.46
CA PRO A 62 42.08 -29.86 2.60
C PRO A 62 41.53 -29.60 1.20
N THR A 63 41.38 -30.62 0.37
CA THR A 63 40.97 -30.43 -1.03
C THR A 63 39.48 -30.68 -1.25
N GLU A 64 38.93 -31.76 -0.71
CA GLU A 64 37.51 -32.09 -0.94
C GLU A 64 36.53 -31.24 -0.11
N SER A 65 36.90 -30.94 1.14
CA SER A 65 36.06 -30.11 2.03
C SER A 65 36.06 -28.63 1.65
N THR A 66 37.15 -28.14 1.07
CA THR A 66 37.25 -26.74 0.64
C THR A 66 36.52 -26.50 -0.66
N GLU A 67 36.57 -27.45 -1.61
CA GLU A 67 35.78 -27.39 -2.85
C GLU A 67 34.26 -27.38 -2.56
N GLY A 68 33.80 -28.19 -1.60
CA GLY A 68 32.40 -28.16 -1.15
C GLY A 68 32.00 -26.83 -0.53
N VAL A 69 32.88 -26.22 0.28
CA VAL A 69 32.65 -24.90 0.87
C VAL A 69 32.60 -23.81 -0.20
N LEU A 70 33.52 -23.81 -1.17
CA LEU A 70 33.53 -22.86 -2.29
C LEU A 70 32.26 -22.97 -3.15
N GLY A 71 31.80 -24.19 -3.43
CA GLY A 71 30.56 -24.42 -4.16
C GLY A 71 29.31 -23.93 -3.40
N LEU A 72 29.31 -24.05 -2.08
CA LEU A 72 28.25 -23.50 -1.23
C LEU A 72 28.31 -21.97 -1.17
N GLU A 73 29.49 -21.37 -1.02
CA GLU A 73 29.67 -19.92 -1.04
C GLU A 73 29.16 -19.30 -2.34
N GLN A 74 29.46 -19.92 -3.49
CA GLN A 74 28.96 -19.46 -4.79
C GLN A 74 27.43 -19.54 -4.88
N ARG A 75 26.84 -20.63 -4.37
CA ARG A 75 25.37 -20.79 -4.33
C ARG A 75 24.71 -19.79 -3.38
N VAL A 76 25.30 -19.55 -2.21
CA VAL A 76 24.83 -18.55 -1.24
C VAL A 76 24.90 -17.17 -1.86
N SER A 77 26.02 -16.78 -2.47
CA SER A 77 26.15 -15.51 -3.18
C SER A 77 25.10 -15.34 -4.28
N THR A 78 24.85 -16.41 -5.06
CA THR A 78 23.80 -16.40 -6.10
C THR A 78 22.41 -16.18 -5.47
N VAL A 79 22.10 -16.88 -4.38
CA VAL A 79 20.82 -16.71 -3.66
C VAL A 79 20.68 -15.32 -3.08
N GLU A 80 21.73 -14.74 -2.50
CA GLU A 80 21.72 -13.38 -1.95
C GLU A 80 21.47 -12.33 -3.04
N THR A 81 22.09 -12.47 -4.22
CA THR A 81 21.80 -11.58 -5.37
C THR A 81 20.36 -11.73 -5.86
N HIS A 82 19.81 -12.96 -5.82
CA HIS A 82 18.40 -13.16 -6.14
C HIS A 82 17.48 -12.51 -5.10
N ILE A 83 17.74 -12.68 -3.80
CA ILE A 83 16.93 -12.09 -2.71
C ILE A 83 16.90 -10.56 -2.83
N THR A 84 18.06 -9.93 -3.04
CA THR A 84 18.13 -8.47 -3.24
C THR A 84 17.34 -8.06 -4.48
N SER A 85 17.51 -8.76 -5.60
CA SER A 85 16.73 -8.47 -6.81
C SER A 85 15.22 -8.69 -6.65
N PHE A 86 14.78 -9.63 -5.81
CA PHE A 86 13.36 -9.83 -5.51
C PHE A 86 12.83 -8.70 -4.63
N ALA A 87 13.59 -8.29 -3.61
CA ALA A 87 13.24 -7.15 -2.79
C ALA A 87 13.08 -5.86 -3.61
N ASP A 88 13.98 -5.62 -4.56
CA ASP A 88 13.90 -4.46 -5.48
C ASP A 88 12.63 -4.51 -6.35
N ARG A 89 12.29 -5.71 -6.88
CA ARG A 89 11.06 -5.90 -7.67
C ARG A 89 9.81 -5.70 -6.82
N ASP A 90 9.79 -6.17 -5.58
CA ASP A 90 8.67 -5.97 -4.68
C ASP A 90 8.45 -4.48 -4.39
N GLN A 91 9.53 -3.72 -4.20
CA GLN A 91 9.45 -2.26 -4.08
C GLN A 91 8.91 -1.60 -5.35
N GLU A 92 9.35 -2.03 -6.53
CA GLU A 92 8.84 -1.54 -7.80
C GLU A 92 7.35 -1.85 -7.98
N LEU A 93 6.91 -3.07 -7.63
CA LEU A 93 5.50 -3.45 -7.68
C LEU A 93 4.63 -2.61 -6.76
N LEU A 94 5.10 -2.33 -5.54
CA LEU A 94 4.39 -1.45 -4.60
C LEU A 94 4.30 -0.02 -5.15
N TYR A 95 5.38 0.48 -5.73
CA TYR A 95 5.39 1.79 -6.38
C TYR A 95 4.38 1.84 -7.52
N LEU A 96 4.43 0.88 -8.45
CA LEU A 96 3.53 0.83 -9.60
C LEU A 96 2.06 0.68 -9.17
N ARG A 97 1.77 -0.14 -8.15
CA ARG A 97 0.43 -0.26 -7.59
C ARG A 97 -0.09 1.08 -7.05
N SER A 98 0.73 1.80 -6.28
CA SER A 98 0.35 3.13 -5.78
C SER A 98 0.03 4.11 -6.92
N ARG A 99 0.81 4.05 -8.02
CA ARG A 99 0.59 4.90 -9.19
C ARG A 99 -0.68 4.53 -9.95
N LEU A 100 -1.02 3.24 -10.02
CA LEU A 100 -2.27 2.79 -10.64
C LEU A 100 -3.48 3.27 -9.84
N ILE A 101 -3.45 3.16 -8.51
CA ILE A 101 -4.50 3.69 -7.62
C ILE A 101 -4.71 5.19 -7.87
N ASP A 102 -3.62 5.96 -7.83
CA ASP A 102 -3.66 7.40 -8.04
C ASP A 102 -4.26 7.77 -9.41
N LEU A 103 -3.89 7.04 -10.46
CA LEU A 103 -4.38 7.28 -11.82
C LEU A 103 -5.85 6.91 -11.94
N GLU A 104 -6.27 5.81 -11.33
CA GLU A 104 -7.66 5.38 -11.30
C GLU A 104 -8.54 6.39 -10.57
N ASP A 105 -8.13 6.83 -9.38
CA ASP A 105 -8.86 7.83 -8.59
C ASP A 105 -8.95 9.17 -9.31
N ARG A 106 -7.88 9.60 -10.00
CA ARG A 106 -7.92 10.82 -10.83
C ARG A 106 -8.86 10.67 -12.02
N SER A 107 -8.91 9.50 -12.63
CA SER A 107 -9.84 9.22 -13.73
C SER A 107 -11.29 9.18 -13.27
N ARG A 108 -11.57 8.76 -12.03
CA ARG A 108 -12.92 8.66 -11.45
C ARG A 108 -13.35 9.90 -10.67
N ARG A 109 -12.46 10.88 -10.50
CA ARG A 109 -12.69 12.08 -9.68
C ARG A 109 -13.95 12.88 -10.04
N ASP A 110 -14.37 12.84 -11.30
CA ASP A 110 -15.58 13.54 -11.77
C ASP A 110 -16.85 12.69 -11.70
N ASN A 111 -16.71 11.42 -11.31
CA ASN A 111 -17.83 10.52 -11.08
C ASN A 111 -18.43 10.76 -9.69
N VAL A 112 -19.76 10.79 -9.64
CA VAL A 112 -20.54 10.77 -8.41
C VAL A 112 -21.41 9.52 -8.42
N ARG A 113 -21.40 8.81 -7.29
CA ARG A 113 -22.23 7.64 -7.06
C ARG A 113 -23.47 8.05 -6.28
N PHE A 114 -24.63 7.71 -6.81
CA PHE A 114 -25.94 7.97 -6.20
C PHE A 114 -26.57 6.67 -5.75
N LEU A 115 -26.97 6.62 -4.48
CA LEU A 115 -27.63 5.50 -3.83
C LEU A 115 -29.06 5.89 -3.44
N GLY A 116 -29.98 4.93 -3.47
CA GLY A 116 -31.37 5.10 -3.00
C GLY A 116 -32.36 5.65 -4.03
N PHE A 117 -31.92 5.88 -5.28
CA PHE A 117 -32.82 6.24 -6.37
C PHE A 117 -33.52 4.99 -6.94
N PRO A 118 -34.86 4.89 -6.85
CA PRO A 118 -35.61 3.77 -7.40
C PRO A 118 -35.74 3.90 -8.93
N GLU A 119 -35.76 2.76 -9.62
CA GLU A 119 -35.85 2.73 -11.09
C GLU A 119 -37.19 3.29 -11.63
N THR A 120 -38.23 3.32 -10.80
CA THR A 120 -39.58 3.73 -11.22
C THR A 120 -39.74 5.23 -11.40
N ILE A 121 -38.94 6.04 -10.69
CA ILE A 121 -39.11 7.51 -10.64
C ILE A 121 -38.29 8.23 -11.73
N GLU A 122 -37.25 7.59 -12.26
CA GLU A 122 -36.34 8.19 -13.24
C GLU A 122 -36.95 8.39 -14.62
N GLY A 123 -38.00 7.63 -14.96
CA GLY A 123 -38.61 7.66 -16.29
C GLY A 123 -37.70 7.05 -17.36
N THR A 124 -37.76 7.59 -18.58
CA THR A 124 -37.00 7.10 -19.75
C THR A 124 -35.60 7.68 -19.86
N ASP A 125 -35.33 8.84 -19.25
CA ASP A 125 -34.04 9.52 -19.33
C ASP A 125 -33.51 9.95 -17.94
N ILE A 126 -32.53 9.20 -17.46
CA ILE A 126 -31.85 9.43 -16.18
C ILE A 126 -31.07 10.76 -16.20
N HIS A 127 -30.56 11.18 -17.36
CA HIS A 127 -29.80 12.43 -17.49
C HIS A 127 -30.66 13.65 -17.14
N SER A 128 -31.83 13.76 -17.77
CA SER A 128 -32.76 14.87 -17.54
C SER A 128 -33.31 14.85 -16.12
N TYR A 129 -33.65 13.66 -15.61
CA TYR A 129 -34.11 13.49 -14.24
C TYR A 129 -33.09 14.01 -13.21
N LEU A 130 -31.82 13.59 -13.29
CA LEU A 130 -30.78 14.06 -12.37
C LEU A 130 -30.52 15.56 -12.50
N ARG A 131 -30.56 16.10 -13.72
CA ARG A 131 -30.35 17.54 -13.96
C ARG A 131 -31.39 18.40 -13.25
N GLU A 132 -32.65 17.95 -13.20
CA GLU A 132 -33.74 18.69 -12.57
C GLU A 132 -33.84 18.44 -11.06
N THR A 133 -33.54 17.23 -10.60
CA THR A 133 -33.70 16.83 -9.21
C THR A 133 -32.55 17.28 -8.33
N LEU A 134 -31.29 17.18 -8.79
CA LEU A 134 -30.14 17.47 -7.94
C LEU A 134 -30.05 18.92 -7.46
N PRO A 135 -30.35 19.96 -8.27
CA PRO A 135 -30.42 21.33 -7.77
C PRO A 135 -31.47 21.50 -6.66
N LYS A 136 -32.64 20.85 -6.80
CA LYS A 136 -33.72 20.88 -5.81
C LYS A 136 -33.32 20.13 -4.53
N LEU A 137 -32.68 18.97 -4.68
CA LEU A 137 -32.25 18.10 -3.59
C LEU A 137 -31.14 18.74 -2.74
N THR A 138 -30.15 19.34 -3.41
CA THR A 138 -29.00 19.96 -2.74
C THR A 138 -29.25 21.40 -2.31
N GLY A 139 -30.34 22.03 -2.78
CA GLY A 139 -30.59 23.46 -2.58
C GLY A 139 -29.55 24.37 -3.23
N ARG A 140 -28.74 23.85 -4.16
CA ARG A 140 -27.66 24.58 -4.82
C ARG A 140 -28.03 24.99 -6.24
N THR A 141 -27.57 26.17 -6.62
CA THR A 141 -27.62 26.66 -7.99
C THR A 141 -26.30 26.33 -8.68
N PHE A 142 -26.38 25.68 -9.84
CA PHE A 142 -25.21 25.34 -10.65
C PHE A 142 -25.15 26.28 -11.86
N ASN A 143 -24.02 26.98 -12.03
CA ASN A 143 -23.76 27.84 -13.19
C ASN A 143 -22.48 27.39 -13.92
N PRO A 144 -22.52 27.06 -15.22
CA PRO A 144 -23.72 26.80 -16.04
C PRO A 144 -24.54 25.63 -15.46
N HIS A 145 -25.74 25.38 -16.01
CA HIS A 145 -26.58 24.25 -15.59
C HIS A 145 -25.81 22.94 -15.47
N LEU A 146 -26.23 22.09 -14.53
CA LEU A 146 -25.60 20.80 -14.27
C LEU A 146 -25.61 19.95 -15.54
N GLN A 147 -24.42 19.58 -15.99
CA GLN A 147 -24.18 18.80 -17.20
C GLN A 147 -23.43 17.53 -16.84
N PHE A 148 -23.86 16.43 -17.44
CA PHE A 148 -23.23 15.14 -17.28
C PHE A 148 -22.66 14.71 -18.61
N GLN A 149 -21.46 14.16 -18.59
CA GLN A 149 -20.86 13.50 -19.74
C GLN A 149 -21.48 12.10 -19.93
N ARG A 150 -21.74 11.40 -18.82
CA ARG A 150 -22.28 10.04 -18.82
C ARG A 150 -23.10 9.80 -17.57
N VAL A 151 -24.24 9.14 -17.69
CA VAL A 151 -25.07 8.68 -16.56
C VAL A 151 -25.55 7.28 -16.86
N ASN A 152 -25.31 6.36 -15.91
CA ASN A 152 -25.68 4.97 -16.09
C ASN A 152 -25.82 4.26 -14.74
N ARG A 153 -26.73 3.28 -14.68
CA ARG A 153 -26.89 2.39 -13.54
C ARG A 153 -25.82 1.29 -13.58
N LEU A 154 -25.30 0.93 -12.40
CA LEU A 154 -24.34 -0.16 -12.24
C LEU A 154 -25.06 -1.45 -11.84
N GLY A 155 -25.00 -2.45 -12.70
CA GLY A 155 -25.53 -3.78 -12.43
C GLY A 155 -26.77 -4.12 -13.24
N PRO A 156 -27.28 -5.36 -13.12
CA PRO A 156 -28.51 -5.78 -13.77
C PRO A 156 -29.68 -4.96 -13.24
N LYS A 157 -30.74 -4.87 -14.04
CA LYS A 157 -31.99 -4.21 -13.66
C LYS A 157 -32.50 -4.83 -12.35
N GLY A 158 -32.60 -4.02 -11.31
CA GLY A 158 -32.93 -4.48 -9.96
C GLY A 158 -34.42 -4.75 -9.80
N GLU A 159 -34.79 -5.33 -8.66
CA GLU A 159 -36.19 -5.31 -8.24
C GLU A 159 -36.65 -3.85 -8.04
N LYS A 160 -37.95 -3.60 -8.22
CA LYS A 160 -38.57 -2.26 -8.18
C LYS A 160 -38.51 -1.57 -6.81
N THR A 161 -37.73 -2.08 -5.85
CA THR A 161 -37.64 -1.54 -4.50
C THR A 161 -36.45 -0.57 -4.37
N PRO A 162 -36.60 0.54 -3.62
CA PRO A 162 -35.54 1.55 -3.49
C PRO A 162 -34.24 1.01 -2.86
N ILE A 163 -34.37 0.01 -1.98
CA ILE A 163 -33.25 -0.59 -1.24
C ILE A 163 -32.45 -1.54 -2.14
N ALA A 164 -33.11 -2.21 -3.10
CA ALA A 164 -32.48 -3.13 -4.03
C ALA A 164 -32.13 -2.48 -5.39
N ALA A 165 -32.38 -1.19 -5.56
CA ALA A 165 -32.12 -0.50 -6.81
C ALA A 165 -30.61 -0.34 -7.04
N PRO A 166 -30.09 -0.68 -8.24
CA PRO A 166 -28.68 -0.57 -8.56
C PRO A 166 -28.22 0.90 -8.48
N PRO A 167 -27.02 1.19 -7.97
CA PRO A 167 -26.55 2.56 -7.83
C PRO A 167 -26.33 3.22 -9.19
N ILE A 168 -26.53 4.53 -9.26
CA ILE A 168 -26.23 5.32 -10.47
C ILE A 168 -24.82 5.86 -10.34
N ILE A 169 -24.04 5.80 -11.41
CA ILE A 169 -22.82 6.59 -11.55
C ILE A 169 -23.05 7.64 -12.62
N ALA A 170 -22.80 8.91 -12.26
CA ALA A 170 -22.77 10.00 -13.21
C ALA A 170 -21.40 10.67 -13.24
N CYS A 171 -20.83 10.79 -14.44
CA CYS A 171 -19.67 11.65 -14.69
C CYS A 171 -20.18 13.08 -14.95
N VAL A 172 -19.86 13.99 -14.03
CA VAL A 172 -20.20 15.41 -14.17
C VAL A 172 -19.19 16.08 -15.08
N LEU A 173 -19.65 16.90 -16.02
CA LEU A 173 -18.78 17.50 -17.03
C LEU A 173 -17.73 18.46 -16.43
N ARG A 174 -18.03 19.09 -15.29
CA ARG A 174 -17.18 20.07 -14.64
C ARG A 174 -16.85 19.63 -13.22
N HIS A 175 -15.56 19.43 -12.94
CA HIS A 175 -15.06 19.01 -11.64
C HIS A 175 -15.56 19.88 -10.47
N MET A 176 -15.64 21.20 -10.64
CA MET A 176 -16.15 22.11 -9.60
C MET A 176 -17.58 21.79 -9.17
N GLN A 177 -18.42 21.31 -10.08
CA GLN A 177 -19.81 20.94 -9.78
C GLN A 177 -19.86 19.62 -9.01
N THR A 178 -18.95 18.68 -9.31
CA THR A 178 -18.74 17.46 -8.53
C THR A 178 -18.37 17.78 -7.09
N CYS A 179 -17.41 18.69 -6.87
CA CYS A 179 -17.04 19.14 -5.53
C CYS A 179 -18.24 19.73 -4.79
N GLN A 180 -19.00 20.63 -5.41
CA GLN A 180 -20.19 21.24 -4.81
C GLN A 180 -21.27 20.22 -4.42
N LEU A 181 -21.51 19.21 -5.26
CA LEU A 181 -22.44 18.11 -4.98
C LEU A 181 -22.00 17.30 -3.76
N LEU A 182 -20.73 16.89 -3.72
CA LEU A 182 -20.16 16.10 -2.63
C LEU A 182 -20.07 16.88 -1.33
N GLU A 183 -19.75 18.17 -1.39
CA GLU A 183 -19.80 19.08 -0.24
C GLU A 183 -21.22 19.23 0.30
N ALA A 184 -22.22 19.40 -0.57
CA ALA A 184 -23.63 19.43 -0.15
C ALA A 184 -24.01 18.14 0.58
N ALA A 185 -23.61 16.98 0.03
CA ALA A 185 -23.88 15.69 0.63
C ALA A 185 -23.23 15.51 2.00
N ARG A 186 -21.98 15.98 2.17
CA ARG A 186 -21.28 15.95 3.45
C ARG A 186 -21.91 16.90 4.48
N ALA A 187 -22.38 18.07 4.04
CA ALA A 187 -22.97 19.07 4.93
C ALA A 187 -24.38 18.68 5.40
N HIS A 188 -25.22 18.16 4.50
CA HIS A 188 -26.60 17.78 4.82
C HIS A 188 -26.74 16.34 5.33
N GLY A 189 -25.81 15.46 4.99
CA GLY A 189 -25.95 14.02 5.22
C GLY A 189 -26.87 13.38 4.16
N PRO A 190 -27.60 12.31 4.51
CA PRO A 190 -28.50 11.68 3.57
C PRO A 190 -29.71 12.56 3.27
N PHE A 191 -30.01 12.75 1.99
CA PHE A 191 -31.16 13.53 1.54
C PHE A 191 -32.44 12.70 1.64
N ARG A 192 -33.57 13.35 1.93
CA ARG A 192 -34.89 12.70 1.94
C ARG A 192 -35.73 13.24 0.80
N MET A 193 -36.21 12.35 -0.06
CA MET A 193 -37.07 12.69 -1.20
C MET A 193 -38.18 11.64 -1.30
N ASP A 194 -39.44 12.07 -1.24
CA ASP A 194 -40.62 11.18 -1.34
C ASP A 194 -40.59 9.98 -0.37
N GLY A 195 -40.04 10.18 0.83
CA GLY A 195 -39.88 9.14 1.85
C GLY A 195 -38.67 8.21 1.64
N LEU A 196 -37.85 8.46 0.62
CA LEU A 196 -36.65 7.70 0.29
C LEU A 196 -35.39 8.40 0.80
N GLU A 197 -34.43 7.61 1.27
CA GLU A 197 -33.10 8.10 1.66
C GLU A 197 -32.17 8.04 0.46
N ILE A 198 -31.68 9.20 0.02
CA ILE A 198 -30.75 9.35 -1.09
C ILE A 198 -29.38 9.73 -0.57
N ARG A 199 -28.36 9.01 -1.02
CA ARG A 199 -26.96 9.30 -0.64
C ARG A 199 -26.12 9.56 -1.88
N LEU A 200 -25.31 10.61 -1.79
CA LEU A 200 -24.32 10.97 -2.79
C LEU A 200 -22.94 10.67 -2.22
N MET A 201 -22.12 9.96 -3.00
CA MET A 201 -20.77 9.56 -2.60
C MET A 201 -19.79 9.79 -3.76
N ALA A 202 -18.52 10.00 -3.43
CA ALA A 202 -17.46 10.01 -4.43
C ALA A 202 -17.22 8.58 -4.94
N ASP A 203 -16.77 8.46 -6.18
CA ASP A 203 -16.38 7.19 -6.79
C ASP A 203 -14.86 7.05 -6.73
N PHE A 204 -14.38 6.21 -5.83
CA PHE A 204 -12.96 5.89 -5.69
C PHE A 204 -12.66 4.48 -6.20
N SER A 205 -11.38 4.20 -6.43
CA SER A 205 -10.88 2.83 -6.52
C SER A 205 -11.23 2.04 -5.26
N GLU A 206 -11.30 0.71 -5.38
CA GLU A 206 -11.59 -0.16 -4.23
C GLU A 206 -10.55 0.01 -3.10
N GLU A 207 -9.31 0.31 -3.47
CA GLU A 207 -8.19 0.48 -2.54
C GLU A 207 -8.30 1.79 -1.74
N THR A 208 -9.00 2.80 -2.27
CA THR A 208 -9.19 4.12 -1.64
C THR A 208 -10.59 4.28 -0.99
N SER A 209 -11.59 3.45 -1.39
CA SER A 209 -13.02 3.63 -1.05
C SER A 209 -13.40 3.43 0.42
#